data_AF-A0AB34K5H1-F1
#
_entry.id   AF-A0AB34K5H1-F1
#
_cell.length_a   1.000
_cell.length_b   1.000
_cell.length_c   1.000
_cell.angle_alpha   90.00
_cell.angle_beta   90.00
_cell.angle_gamma   90.00
#
_symmetry.space_group_name_H-M   'P 1'
#
loop_
_entity.id
_entity.type
_entity.pdbx_description
1 polymer ?
#
loop_
_entity_poly.entity_id
_entity_poly.type
_entity_poly.pdbx_seq_one_letter_code
_entity_poly.pdbx_strand_id
1 'polypeptide(L)'
;MALVLCLAAALLQVETDTAPHGSVVDLTSTTFEDAVQEGPWFIKFFAPWCGHCKKISPVWDELAKSEFLRAGVRIARVDCTKEVTIRKKYAIAGYPTLMVFNGSKMYKFTGARSLDTLLAFANGGWETAEEYDPANQPAPPQRTSWVQRIIYLFEPLASSIMRQWKLILFVYAVLAAYVAFKICIPSRSRKASAEQRSTKAHTD
;
A
#
# COMPACT_ATOMS: atom_id res chain seq x y z
N MET A 1 53.19 -11.19 -52.20
CA MET A 1 52.15 -10.14 -52.24
C MET A 1 50.81 -10.83 -52.38
N ALA A 2 49.79 -10.36 -51.66
CA ALA A 2 48.51 -11.00 -51.28
C ALA A 2 48.67 -11.96 -50.09
N LEU A 3 48.58 -11.57 -48.80
CA LEU A 3 47.68 -10.59 -48.17
C LEU A 3 46.23 -10.85 -48.57
N VAL A 4 45.54 -11.77 -47.89
CA VAL A 4 44.21 -11.51 -47.29
C VAL A 4 44.03 -12.47 -46.11
N LEU A 5 44.32 -11.95 -44.92
CA LEU A 5 43.78 -12.43 -43.65
C LEU A 5 42.26 -12.20 -43.67
N CYS A 6 41.47 -13.26 -43.88
CA CYS A 6 40.03 -13.22 -43.58
C CYS A 6 39.77 -14.00 -42.28
N LEU A 7 40.28 -13.44 -41.19
CA LEU A 7 39.66 -13.57 -39.88
C LEU A 7 38.31 -12.83 -39.93
N ALA A 8 37.31 -13.45 -40.56
CA ALA A 8 35.93 -13.08 -40.30
C ALA A 8 35.56 -13.73 -38.97
N ALA A 9 35.75 -12.96 -37.91
CA ALA A 9 35.17 -13.22 -36.60
C ALA A 9 33.71 -13.64 -36.81
N ALA A 10 33.36 -14.84 -36.33
CA ALA A 10 31.98 -15.25 -36.15
C ALA A 10 31.34 -14.24 -35.20
N LEU A 11 30.71 -13.23 -35.78
CA LEU A 11 29.82 -12.33 -35.06
C LEU A 11 28.66 -13.20 -34.59
N LEU A 12 28.69 -13.54 -33.30
CA LEU A 12 27.49 -13.82 -32.54
C LEU A 12 26.56 -12.62 -32.75
N GLN A 13 25.64 -12.75 -33.69
CA GLN A 13 24.44 -11.93 -33.70
C GLN A 13 23.68 -12.36 -32.44
N VAL A 14 23.89 -11.62 -31.35
CA VAL A 14 22.93 -11.57 -30.26
C VAL A 14 21.70 -10.94 -30.89
N GLU A 15 20.74 -11.76 -31.29
CA GLU A 15 19.40 -11.30 -31.62
C GLU A 15 18.82 -10.75 -30.32
N THR A 16 18.90 -9.43 -30.15
CA THR A 16 18.03 -8.73 -29.20
C THR A 16 16.63 -8.96 -29.72
N ASP A 17 15.92 -9.89 -29.10
CA ASP A 17 14.54 -10.27 -29.42
C ASP A 17 13.62 -9.10 -29.04
N THR A 18 13.66 -8.04 -29.84
CA THR A 18 12.75 -6.90 -29.75
C THR A 18 11.39 -7.40 -30.18
N ALA A 19 10.60 -7.81 -29.18
CA ALA A 19 9.27 -8.34 -29.38
C ALA A 19 8.45 -7.51 -30.39
N PRO A 20 7.79 -8.15 -31.37
CA PRO A 20 7.11 -7.44 -32.45
C PRO A 20 5.97 -6.58 -31.90
N HIS A 21 5.96 -5.31 -32.32
CA HIS A 21 4.82 -4.42 -32.17
C HIS A 21 3.56 -5.11 -32.72
N GLY A 22 2.47 -5.12 -31.94
CA GLY A 22 1.22 -5.79 -32.34
C GLY A 22 0.88 -7.08 -31.59
N SER A 23 1.74 -7.54 -30.67
CA SER A 23 1.48 -8.76 -29.88
C SER A 23 1.71 -8.56 -28.39
N VAL A 24 0.97 -9.31 -27.57
CA VAL A 24 1.15 -9.33 -26.12
C VAL A 24 2.27 -10.29 -25.78
N VAL A 25 3.32 -9.79 -25.13
CA VAL A 25 4.48 -10.60 -24.71
C VAL A 25 4.22 -11.27 -23.38
N ASP A 26 4.56 -12.56 -23.28
CA ASP A 26 4.55 -13.30 -22.03
C ASP A 26 5.92 -13.14 -21.33
N LEU A 27 5.94 -12.43 -20.19
CA LEU A 27 7.15 -12.22 -19.40
C LEU A 27 7.23 -13.23 -18.26
N THR A 28 8.42 -13.79 -18.05
CA THR A 28 8.77 -14.72 -16.97
C THR A 28 9.77 -14.08 -16.01
N SER A 29 10.07 -14.71 -14.88
CA SER A 29 11.08 -14.19 -13.93
C SER A 29 12.47 -14.00 -14.54
N THR A 30 12.81 -14.71 -15.60
CA THR A 30 14.10 -14.58 -16.30
C THR A 30 14.14 -13.40 -17.25
N THR A 31 13.04 -13.10 -17.96
CA THR A 31 13.01 -12.04 -18.98
C THR A 31 12.47 -10.70 -18.47
N PHE A 32 11.78 -10.71 -17.33
CA PHE A 32 11.09 -9.54 -16.81
C PHE A 32 12.03 -8.39 -16.47
N GLU A 33 13.15 -8.67 -15.79
CA GLU A 33 14.05 -7.61 -15.29
C GLU A 33 14.76 -6.86 -16.40
N ASP A 34 15.19 -7.57 -17.44
CA ASP A 34 15.82 -6.97 -18.62
C ASP A 34 14.81 -6.18 -19.43
N ALA A 35 13.61 -6.74 -19.63
CA ALA A 35 12.54 -6.10 -20.37
C ALA A 35 12.20 -4.72 -19.78
N VAL A 36 11.94 -4.62 -18.48
CA VAL A 36 11.49 -3.36 -17.85
C VAL A 36 12.54 -2.25 -17.85
N GLN A 37 13.83 -2.57 -18.05
CA GLN A 37 14.90 -1.58 -18.14
C GLN A 37 15.00 -0.90 -19.51
N GLU A 38 14.63 -1.61 -20.57
CA GLU A 38 14.79 -1.16 -21.95
C GLU A 38 13.74 -0.13 -22.41
N GLY A 39 12.69 0.14 -21.63
CA GLY A 39 11.68 1.15 -21.97
C GLY A 39 10.35 0.98 -21.26
N PRO A 40 9.32 1.75 -21.66
CA PRO A 40 7.99 1.68 -21.05
C PRO A 40 7.27 0.38 -21.42
N TRP A 41 7.02 -0.47 -20.43
CA TRP A 41 6.22 -1.68 -20.54
C TRP A 41 4.91 -1.54 -19.79
N PHE A 42 3.80 -1.76 -20.47
CA PHE A 42 2.51 -1.88 -19.83
C PHE A 42 2.19 -3.36 -19.59
N ILE A 43 2.17 -3.77 -18.32
CA ILE A 43 2.14 -5.16 -17.90
C ILE A 43 0.83 -5.49 -17.19
N LYS A 44 0.18 -6.56 -17.64
CA LYS A 44 -0.97 -7.19 -16.97
C LYS A 44 -0.53 -8.36 -16.11
N PHE A 45 -0.61 -8.19 -14.79
CA PHE A 45 -0.48 -9.28 -13.83
C PHE A 45 -1.81 -10.03 -13.67
N PHE A 46 -1.83 -11.31 -14.00
CA PHE A 46 -3.06 -12.10 -14.03
C PHE A 46 -2.89 -13.49 -13.41
N ALA A 47 -4.04 -14.16 -13.24
CA ALA A 47 -4.13 -15.57 -12.93
C ALA A 47 -5.13 -16.25 -13.88
N PRO A 48 -4.84 -17.46 -14.39
CA PRO A 48 -5.64 -18.12 -15.43
C PRO A 48 -7.06 -18.50 -14.98
N TRP A 49 -7.26 -18.69 -13.67
CA TRP A 49 -8.57 -19.00 -13.08
C TRP A 49 -9.40 -17.76 -12.75
N CYS A 50 -8.85 -16.54 -12.85
CA CYS A 50 -9.56 -15.32 -12.47
C CYS A 50 -10.57 -14.88 -13.55
N GLY A 51 -11.86 -14.87 -13.22
CA GLY A 51 -12.92 -14.44 -14.12
C GLY A 51 -12.76 -13.00 -14.64
N HIS A 52 -12.33 -12.05 -13.79
CA HIS A 52 -12.08 -10.67 -14.21
C HIS A 52 -10.90 -10.55 -15.17
N CYS A 53 -9.87 -11.41 -15.04
CA CYS A 53 -8.75 -11.46 -15.97
C CYS A 53 -9.17 -12.00 -17.35
N LYS A 54 -10.06 -12.99 -17.39
CA LYS A 54 -10.59 -13.52 -18.64
C LYS A 54 -11.38 -12.45 -19.41
N LYS A 55 -12.21 -11.66 -18.71
CA LYS A 55 -13.00 -10.57 -19.31
C LYS A 55 -12.15 -9.48 -19.98
N ILE A 56 -11.02 -9.08 -19.37
CA ILE A 56 -10.15 -8.04 -19.94
C ILE A 56 -9.19 -8.57 -21.01
N SER A 57 -9.00 -9.90 -21.12
CA SER A 57 -8.03 -10.47 -22.06
C SER A 57 -8.24 -10.06 -23.53
N PRO A 58 -9.46 -10.10 -24.11
CA PRO A 58 -9.65 -9.62 -25.49
C PRO A 58 -9.30 -8.13 -25.66
N VAL A 59 -9.71 -7.28 -24.70
CA VAL A 59 -9.40 -5.84 -24.72
C VAL A 59 -7.89 -5.59 -24.61
N TRP A 60 -7.18 -6.44 -23.88
CA TRP A 60 -5.72 -6.37 -23.73
C TRP A 60 -4.99 -6.75 -25.03
N ASP A 61 -5.52 -7.74 -25.75
CA ASP A 61 -4.96 -8.16 -27.03
C ASP A 61 -5.26 -7.12 -28.13
N GLU A 62 -6.43 -6.46 -28.07
CA GLU A 62 -6.77 -5.30 -28.91
C GLU A 62 -5.86 -4.10 -28.65
N LEU A 63 -5.57 -3.80 -27.38
CA LEU A 63 -4.64 -2.74 -26.98
C LEU A 63 -3.27 -2.95 -27.60
N ALA A 64 -2.74 -4.18 -27.57
CA ALA A 64 -1.44 -4.50 -28.15
C ALA A 64 -1.38 -4.34 -29.67
N LYS A 65 -2.52 -4.51 -30.35
CA LYS A 65 -2.66 -4.37 -31.81
C LYS A 65 -3.04 -2.96 -32.26
N SER A 66 -3.37 -2.08 -31.32
CA SER A 66 -3.87 -0.74 -31.65
C SER A 66 -2.78 0.12 -32.28
N GLU A 67 -3.10 0.73 -33.43
CA GLU A 67 -2.23 1.70 -34.10
C GLU A 67 -2.08 3.01 -33.31
N PHE A 68 -2.99 3.27 -32.38
CA PHE A 68 -2.96 4.45 -31.51
C PHE A 68 -2.04 4.30 -30.30
N LEU A 69 -1.39 3.15 -30.14
CA LEU A 69 -0.42 2.92 -29.08
C LEU A 69 0.85 3.74 -29.36
N ARG A 70 1.29 4.52 -28.37
CA ARG A 70 2.49 5.35 -28.43
C ARG A 70 3.70 4.49 -28.81
N ALA A 71 4.46 4.96 -29.81
CA ALA A 71 5.69 4.31 -30.24
C ALA A 71 6.64 4.09 -29.06
N GLY A 72 7.19 2.88 -28.96
CA GLY A 72 8.10 2.46 -27.89
C GLY A 72 7.42 1.88 -26.64
N VAL A 73 6.10 1.98 -26.50
CA VAL A 73 5.37 1.28 -25.42
C VAL A 73 5.11 -0.16 -25.81
N ARG A 74 5.55 -1.09 -24.97
CA ARG A 74 5.37 -2.55 -25.19
C ARG A 74 4.31 -3.09 -24.24
N ILE A 75 3.49 -4.02 -24.73
CA ILE A 75 2.40 -4.63 -23.96
C ILE A 75 2.79 -6.05 -23.56
N ALA A 76 2.72 -6.35 -22.26
CA ALA A 76 3.03 -7.68 -21.74
C ALA A 76 1.97 -8.19 -20.76
N ARG A 77 2.05 -9.48 -20.47
CA ARG A 77 1.32 -10.13 -19.39
C ARG A 77 2.24 -11.06 -18.61
N VAL A 78 1.94 -11.23 -17.33
CA VAL A 78 2.68 -12.10 -16.42
C VAL A 78 1.69 -12.98 -15.67
N ASP A 79 1.90 -14.29 -15.74
CA ASP A 79 1.15 -15.25 -14.94
C ASP A 79 1.72 -15.33 -13.52
N CYS A 80 1.07 -14.63 -12.60
CA CYS A 80 1.48 -14.59 -11.20
C CYS A 80 1.23 -15.91 -10.46
N THR A 81 0.58 -16.91 -11.07
CA THR A 81 0.47 -18.26 -10.48
C THR A 81 1.74 -19.06 -10.64
N LYS A 82 2.45 -18.88 -11.75
CA LYS A 82 3.76 -19.47 -12.01
C LYS A 82 4.87 -18.59 -11.45
N GLU A 83 4.80 -17.29 -11.72
CA GLU A 83 5.83 -16.31 -11.34
C GLU A 83 5.59 -15.74 -9.93
N VAL A 84 5.72 -16.62 -8.93
CA VAL A 84 5.53 -16.27 -7.51
C VAL A 84 6.52 -15.21 -7.05
N THR A 85 7.75 -15.24 -7.57
CA THR A 85 8.82 -14.29 -7.22
C THR A 85 8.45 -12.89 -7.65
N ILE A 86 8.00 -12.70 -8.89
CA ILE A 86 7.53 -11.40 -9.41
C ILE A 86 6.34 -10.91 -8.58
N ARG A 87 5.36 -11.77 -8.31
CA ARG A 87 4.18 -11.42 -7.51
C ARG A 87 4.56 -10.86 -6.14
N LYS A 88 5.52 -11.48 -5.46
CA LYS A 88 6.00 -11.05 -4.14
C LYS A 88 6.82 -9.75 -4.24
N LYS A 89 7.76 -9.68 -5.20
CA LYS A 89 8.65 -8.53 -5.41
C LYS A 89 7.88 -7.22 -5.62
N TYR A 90 6.81 -7.29 -6.41
CA TYR A 90 5.98 -6.12 -6.73
C TYR A 90 4.70 -6.02 -5.89
N ALA A 91 4.59 -6.78 -4.80
CA ALA A 91 3.45 -6.74 -3.87
C ALA A 91 2.06 -6.89 -4.54
N ILE A 92 1.93 -7.73 -5.57
CA ILE A 92 0.68 -7.89 -6.31
C ILE A 92 -0.37 -8.63 -5.45
N ALA A 93 -1.28 -7.87 -4.84
CA ALA A 93 -2.28 -8.38 -3.89
C ALA A 93 -3.54 -8.98 -4.55
N GLY A 94 -3.85 -8.62 -5.80
CA GLY A 94 -5.07 -9.03 -6.48
C GLY A 94 -4.97 -9.01 -8.00
N TYR A 95 -5.97 -9.59 -8.67
CA TYR A 95 -5.98 -9.73 -10.12
C TYR A 95 -7.29 -9.21 -10.74
N PRO A 96 -7.23 -8.60 -11.94
CA PRO A 96 -6.03 -8.18 -12.65
C PRO A 96 -5.41 -6.93 -12.00
N THR A 97 -4.09 -6.89 -11.92
CA THR A 97 -3.33 -5.66 -11.60
C THR A 97 -2.60 -5.21 -12.86
N LEU A 98 -2.78 -3.94 -13.23
CA LEU A 98 -2.23 -3.36 -14.45
C LEU A 98 -1.23 -2.28 -14.04
N MET A 99 0.00 -2.36 -14.55
CA MET A 99 1.07 -1.45 -14.15
C MET A 99 1.97 -1.11 -15.33
N VAL A 100 2.41 0.13 -15.42
CA VAL A 100 3.47 0.56 -16.34
C VAL A 100 4.80 0.56 -15.60
N PHE A 101 5.81 -0.03 -16.24
CA PHE A 101 7.20 -0.02 -15.81
C PHE A 101 7.99 0.83 -16.79
N ASN A 102 8.77 1.78 -16.29
CA ASN A 102 9.67 2.58 -17.11
C ASN A 102 11.00 2.72 -16.35
N GLY A 103 11.93 1.80 -16.62
CA GLY A 103 13.17 1.68 -15.87
C GLY A 103 12.89 1.31 -14.41
N SER A 104 13.33 2.15 -13.48
CA SER A 104 13.12 1.94 -12.04
C SER A 104 11.73 2.37 -11.55
N LYS A 105 11.00 3.16 -12.35
CA LYS A 105 9.71 3.74 -11.94
C LYS A 105 8.56 2.84 -12.33
N MET A 106 7.56 2.79 -11.46
CA MET A 106 6.38 1.96 -11.62
C MET A 106 5.13 2.80 -11.41
N TYR A 107 4.08 2.57 -12.20
CA TYR A 107 2.84 3.31 -12.10
C TYR A 107 1.66 2.36 -12.17
N LYS A 108 0.81 2.37 -11.14
CA LYS A 108 -0.37 1.49 -11.10
C LYS A 108 -1.55 2.15 -11.78
N PHE A 109 -2.21 1.40 -12.65
CA PHE A 109 -3.46 1.82 -13.27
C PHE A 109 -4.66 1.51 -12.37
N THR A 110 -5.50 2.52 -12.14
CA THR A 110 -6.71 2.43 -11.29
C THR A 110 -8.01 2.79 -12.03
N GLY A 111 -7.94 3.06 -13.34
CA GLY A 111 -9.07 3.49 -14.16
C GLY A 111 -10.00 2.38 -14.65
N ALA A 112 -10.96 2.77 -15.50
CA ALA A 112 -11.85 1.84 -16.18
C ALA A 112 -11.07 0.92 -17.14
N ARG A 113 -11.50 -0.34 -17.27
CA ARG A 113 -10.83 -1.35 -18.11
C ARG A 113 -11.33 -1.36 -19.56
N SER A 114 -11.68 -0.19 -20.09
CA SER A 114 -12.04 0.00 -21.51
C SER A 114 -10.79 0.26 -22.35
N LEU A 115 -10.87 -0.05 -23.63
CA LEU A 115 -9.76 0.15 -24.57
C LEU A 115 -9.26 1.61 -24.56
N ASP A 116 -10.16 2.57 -24.63
CA ASP A 116 -9.82 4.00 -24.67
C ASP A 116 -9.06 4.48 -23.43
N THR A 117 -9.49 4.04 -22.25
CA THR A 117 -8.83 4.42 -20.99
C THR A 117 -7.46 3.76 -20.86
N LEU A 118 -7.32 2.52 -21.34
CA LEU A 118 -6.03 1.83 -21.37
C LEU A 118 -5.06 2.47 -22.37
N LEU A 119 -5.55 2.88 -23.55
CA LEU A 119 -4.76 3.63 -24.54
C LEU A 119 -4.30 4.98 -24.00
N ALA A 120 -5.22 5.75 -23.41
CA ALA A 120 -4.89 7.03 -22.80
C ALA A 120 -3.81 6.89 -21.72
N PHE A 121 -3.91 5.85 -20.89
CA PHE A 121 -2.89 5.56 -19.90
C PHE A 121 -1.56 5.17 -20.54
N ALA A 122 -1.56 4.19 -21.46
CA ALA A 122 -0.36 3.72 -22.15
C ALA A 122 0.39 4.84 -22.89
N ASN A 123 -0.34 5.80 -23.46
CA ASN A 123 0.21 6.91 -24.23
C ASN A 123 0.88 8.01 -23.38
N GLY A 124 0.92 7.86 -22.05
CA GLY A 124 1.59 8.81 -21.16
C GLY A 124 0.74 9.25 -19.97
N GLY A 125 -0.50 8.77 -19.85
CA GLY A 125 -1.32 9.03 -18.66
C GLY A 125 -0.73 8.50 -17.36
N TRP A 126 0.29 7.64 -17.42
CA TRP A 126 1.07 7.21 -16.25
C TRP A 126 2.06 8.27 -15.75
N GLU A 127 2.47 9.25 -16.56
CA GLU A 127 3.41 10.31 -16.15
C GLU A 127 2.80 11.23 -15.07
N THR A 128 1.47 11.33 -15.03
CA THR A 128 0.72 12.09 -14.02
C THR A 128 0.24 11.24 -12.84
N ALA A 129 0.41 9.91 -12.92
CA ALA A 129 0.00 9.00 -11.86
C ALA A 129 1.02 9.00 -10.72
N GLU A 130 0.55 8.67 -9.51
CA GLU A 130 1.42 8.46 -8.36
C GLU A 130 2.38 7.28 -8.60
N GLU A 131 3.66 7.48 -8.29
CA GLU A 131 4.66 6.43 -8.38
C GLU A 131 4.35 5.31 -7.39
N TYR A 132 4.38 4.09 -7.90
CA TYR A 132 4.12 2.88 -7.14
C TYR A 132 5.39 2.42 -6.43
N ASP A 133 5.33 2.38 -5.11
CA ASP A 133 6.36 1.76 -4.28
C ASP A 133 5.82 0.46 -3.64
N PRO A 134 6.42 -0.71 -3.91
CA PRO A 134 6.08 -1.96 -3.24
C PRO A 134 6.16 -1.89 -1.71
N ALA A 135 7.04 -1.05 -1.15
CA ALA A 135 7.22 -0.89 0.29
C ALA A 135 6.05 -0.13 0.95
N ASN A 136 5.36 0.74 0.22
CA ASN A 136 4.24 1.54 0.73
C ASN A 136 2.89 0.80 0.65
N GLN A 137 2.91 -0.46 0.22
CA GLN A 137 1.68 -1.22 0.07
C GLN A 137 1.22 -1.83 1.39
N PRO A 138 -0.07 -1.70 1.73
CA PRO A 138 -0.62 -2.47 2.83
C PRO A 138 -0.46 -3.95 2.47
N ALA A 139 0.12 -4.72 3.40
CA ALA A 139 0.28 -6.16 3.23
C ALA A 139 -1.06 -6.77 2.77
N PRO A 140 -1.04 -7.72 1.80
CA PRO A 140 -2.26 -8.31 1.27
C PRO A 140 -3.14 -8.74 2.45
N PRO A 141 -4.46 -8.48 2.41
CA PRO A 141 -5.33 -8.77 3.54
C PRO A 141 -5.13 -10.23 3.89
N GLN A 142 -4.51 -10.46 5.06
CA GLN A 142 -4.35 -11.81 5.57
C GLN A 142 -5.75 -12.40 5.60
N ARG A 143 -5.91 -13.65 5.14
CA ARG A 143 -7.15 -14.40 5.35
C ARG A 143 -7.22 -14.63 6.85
N THR A 144 -7.66 -13.60 7.55
CA THR A 144 -7.76 -13.60 8.98
C THR A 144 -8.82 -14.61 9.33
N SER A 145 -8.47 -15.47 10.29
CA SER A 145 -9.44 -16.32 10.94
C SER A 145 -10.68 -15.48 11.30
N TRP A 146 -11.86 -16.11 11.29
CA TRP A 146 -13.09 -15.48 11.77
C TRP A 146 -12.90 -14.80 13.14
N VAL A 147 -11.96 -15.31 13.95
CA VAL A 147 -11.49 -14.73 15.21
C VAL A 147 -10.86 -13.35 15.03
N GLN A 148 -9.95 -13.14 14.06
CA GLN A 148 -9.34 -11.81 13.85
C GLN A 148 -10.35 -10.79 13.32
N ARG A 149 -11.30 -11.20 12.47
CA ARG A 149 -12.39 -10.30 12.04
C ARG A 149 -13.24 -9.82 13.22
N ILE A 150 -13.50 -10.70 14.19
CA ILE A 150 -14.17 -10.33 15.45
C ILE A 150 -13.30 -9.36 16.25
N ILE A 151 -12.00 -9.63 16.40
CA ILE A 151 -11.08 -8.75 17.14
C ILE A 151 -11.07 -7.32 16.55
N TYR A 152 -10.97 -7.16 15.23
CA TYR A 152 -11.01 -5.86 14.56
C TYR A 152 -12.37 -5.16 14.66
N LEU A 153 -13.47 -5.91 14.76
CA LEU A 153 -14.82 -5.35 14.96
C LEU A 153 -14.97 -4.76 16.37
N PHE A 154 -14.28 -5.34 17.36
CA PHE A 154 -14.31 -4.90 18.76
C PHE A 154 -13.27 -3.83 19.10
N GLU A 155 -12.34 -3.51 18.18
CA GLU A 155 -11.30 -2.50 18.38
C GLU A 155 -11.83 -1.05 18.56
N PRO A 156 -12.78 -0.55 17.75
CA PRO A 156 -13.41 0.74 18.03
C PRO A 156 -14.20 0.73 19.35
N LEU A 157 -14.79 -0.40 19.73
CA LEU A 157 -15.52 -0.53 21.00
C LEU A 157 -14.57 -0.52 22.21
N ALA A 158 -13.41 -1.18 22.11
CA ALA A 158 -12.38 -1.19 23.15
C ALA A 158 -11.83 0.22 23.40
N SER A 159 -11.62 1.02 22.36
CA SER A 159 -11.15 2.41 22.51
C SER A 159 -12.18 3.32 23.21
N SER A 160 -13.47 3.10 22.95
CA SER A 160 -14.58 3.85 23.57
C SER A 160 -14.79 3.45 25.03
N ILE A 161 -14.72 2.14 25.32
CA ILE A 161 -14.79 1.59 26.68
C ILE A 161 -13.59 2.09 27.50
N MET A 162 -12.36 1.98 27.01
CA MET A 162 -11.18 2.44 27.76
C MET A 162 -11.18 3.95 28.06
N ARG A 163 -11.79 4.77 27.19
CA ARG A 163 -12.01 6.21 27.48
C ARG A 163 -13.02 6.44 28.60
N GLN A 164 -14.12 5.69 28.63
CA GLN A 164 -15.11 5.80 29.71
C GLN A 164 -14.53 5.40 31.07
N TRP A 165 -13.74 4.33 31.13
CA TRP A 165 -13.09 3.91 32.36
C TRP A 165 -12.05 4.93 32.88
N LYS A 166 -11.30 5.60 31.98
CA LYS A 166 -10.41 6.71 32.37
C LYS A 166 -11.17 7.90 32.95
N LEU A 167 -12.32 8.26 32.38
CA LEU A 167 -13.20 9.30 32.91
C LEU A 167 -13.77 8.93 34.28
N ILE A 168 -14.22 7.68 34.46
CA ILE A 168 -14.75 7.18 35.73
C ILE A 168 -13.67 7.21 36.82
N LEU A 169 -12.46 6.72 36.52
CA LEU A 169 -11.34 6.76 37.47
C LEU A 169 -10.92 8.19 37.82
N PHE A 170 -10.94 9.11 36.84
CA PHE A 170 -10.66 10.53 37.07
C PHE A 170 -11.71 11.19 37.98
N VAL A 171 -13.01 10.95 37.72
CA VAL A 171 -14.10 11.46 38.57
C VAL A 171 -14.00 10.89 39.98
N TYR A 172 -13.72 9.60 40.12
CA TYR A 172 -13.53 8.96 41.42
C TYR A 172 -12.33 9.57 42.17
N ALA A 173 -11.21 9.81 41.50
CA ALA A 173 -10.05 10.46 42.09
C ALA A 173 -10.35 11.91 42.56
N VAL A 174 -11.09 12.68 41.75
CA VAL A 174 -11.50 14.05 42.11
C VAL A 174 -12.47 14.05 43.29
N LEU A 175 -13.46 13.15 43.30
CA LEU A 175 -14.39 12.99 44.42
C LEU A 175 -13.66 12.57 45.69
N ALA A 176 -12.75 11.60 45.61
CA ALA A 176 -11.92 11.17 46.73
C ALA A 176 -11.08 12.34 47.30
N ALA A 177 -10.47 13.15 46.42
CA ALA A 177 -9.72 14.34 46.84
C ALA A 177 -10.62 15.41 47.49
N TYR A 178 -11.81 15.66 46.96
CA TYR A 178 -12.77 16.60 47.54
C TYR A 178 -13.25 16.16 48.93
N VAL A 179 -13.57 14.87 49.08
CA VAL A 179 -13.96 14.29 50.37
C VAL A 179 -12.80 14.37 51.36
N ALA A 180 -11.57 14.04 50.94
CA ALA A 180 -10.38 14.20 51.76
C ALA A 180 -10.17 15.66 52.18
N PHE A 181 -10.35 16.62 51.28
CA PHE A 181 -10.28 18.05 51.59
C PHE A 181 -11.34 18.47 52.61
N LYS A 182 -12.60 18.03 52.46
CA LYS A 182 -13.68 18.35 53.40
C LYS A 182 -13.51 17.71 54.77
N ILE A 183 -13.00 16.49 54.84
CA ILE A 183 -12.70 15.79 56.10
C ILE A 183 -11.47 16.42 56.78
N CYS A 184 -10.49 16.88 56.00
CA CYS A 184 -9.22 17.38 56.50
C CYS A 184 -9.18 18.90 56.71
N ILE A 185 -10.26 19.66 56.46
CA ILE A 185 -10.38 21.04 56.97
C ILE A 185 -10.56 20.94 58.50
N PRO A 186 -9.53 21.25 59.30
CA PRO A 186 -9.68 21.28 60.74
C PRO A 186 -10.51 22.51 61.06
N SER A 187 -11.60 22.37 61.81
CA SER A 187 -12.43 23.48 62.28
C SER A 187 -11.57 24.48 63.07
N ARG A 188 -11.07 25.53 62.39
CA ARG A 188 -10.29 26.63 62.98
C ARG A 188 -11.13 27.49 63.95
N SER A 189 -12.40 27.16 64.19
CA SER A 189 -13.27 27.90 65.11
C SER A 189 -13.17 27.49 66.59
N ARG A 190 -12.54 26.35 66.94
CA ARG A 190 -12.42 25.96 68.37
C ARG A 190 -11.24 26.60 69.11
N LYS A 191 -10.19 27.03 68.42
CA LYS A 191 -9.01 27.61 69.09
C LYS A 191 -9.18 29.10 69.44
N ALA A 192 -10.04 29.84 68.72
CA ALA A 192 -10.34 31.23 69.07
C ALA A 192 -11.12 31.37 70.39
N SER A 193 -11.96 30.39 70.74
CA SER A 193 -12.78 30.42 71.96
C SER A 193 -12.04 29.96 73.23
N ALA A 194 -10.88 29.31 73.09
CA ALA A 194 -10.02 28.94 74.23
C ALA A 194 -9.13 30.10 74.68
N GLU A 195 -8.65 30.92 73.72
CA GLU A 195 -7.82 32.11 74.00
C GLU A 195 -8.60 33.18 74.80
N GLN A 196 -9.87 33.44 74.43
CA GLN A 196 -10.70 34.45 75.11
C GLN A 196 -11.17 34.05 76.53
N ARG A 197 -11.07 32.76 76.89
CA ARG A 197 -11.39 32.30 78.24
C ARG A 197 -10.20 32.38 79.21
N SER A 198 -8.97 32.43 78.68
CA SER A 198 -7.75 32.58 79.48
C SER A 198 -7.44 34.04 79.82
N THR A 199 -7.78 35.00 78.96
CA THR A 199 -7.52 36.43 79.20
C THR A 199 -8.48 37.07 80.20
N LYS A 200 -9.61 36.42 80.50
CA LYS A 200 -10.59 36.90 81.48
C LYS A 200 -10.36 36.40 82.92
N ALA A 201 -9.39 35.50 83.11
CA ALA A 201 -9.07 34.90 84.42
C ALA A 201 -7.86 35.55 85.12
N HIS A 202 -7.28 36.62 84.57
CA HIS A 202 -6.11 37.31 85.14
C HIS A 202 -6.36 38.80 85.45
N THR A 203 -7.61 39.23 85.38
CA THR A 203 -8.09 40.53 85.84
C THR A 203 -9.26 40.28 86.77
N ASP A 204 -8.95 39.84 87.99
CA ASP A 204 -9.69 40.03 89.23
C ASP A 204 -8.70 39.80 90.40
#